data_AF-A0A369KDY4-F1
#
_entry.id   AF-A0A369KDY4-F1
#
_cell.length_a   1.000
_cell.length_b   1.000
_cell.length_c   1.000
_cell.angle_alpha   90.00
_cell.angle_beta   90.00
_cell.angle_gamma   90.00
#
_symmetry.space_group_name_H-M   'P 1'
#
loop_
_entity.id
_entity.type
_entity.pdbx_description
1 polymer ?
#
loop_
_entity_poly.entity_id
_entity_poly.type
_entity_poly.pdbx_seq_one_letter_code
_entity_poly.pdbx_strand_id
1 'polypeptide(L)'
;MLEDILSICREDLHLFLEAGIMLTERQRDAEAEKLITSAKILAPDSIVPDLCFGHFAMQRMQFSAAICVLNRVLKKEPEHPLAMAMVGLCLAFSPQTQKVGREMLESVQEKTDDRDVLRMCEMASAWIKTDNRFKKSKSILIPGSEK
;
A
#
# COMPACT_ATOMS: atom_id res chain seq x y z
N MET A 1 -17.57 -22.22 -24.15
CA MET A 1 -17.85 -22.82 -22.82
C MET A 1 -16.86 -22.33 -21.77
N LEU A 2 -15.55 -22.58 -21.88
CA LEU A 2 -14.56 -22.05 -20.92
C LEU A 2 -14.41 -20.52 -21.02
N GLU A 3 -14.42 -19.98 -22.24
CA GLU A 3 -14.36 -18.53 -22.47
C GLU A 3 -15.61 -17.81 -21.95
N ASP A 4 -16.79 -18.40 -22.08
CA ASP A 4 -18.05 -17.85 -21.56
C ASP A 4 -18.06 -17.83 -20.02
N ILE A 5 -17.55 -18.88 -19.37
CA ILE A 5 -17.40 -18.94 -17.90
C ILE A 5 -16.38 -17.89 -17.43
N LEU A 6 -15.25 -17.75 -18.12
CA LEU A 6 -14.26 -16.72 -17.82
C LEU A 6 -14.79 -15.32 -18.06
N SER A 7 -15.72 -15.13 -19.01
CA SER A 7 -16.40 -13.86 -19.25
C SER A 7 -17.32 -13.49 -18.08
N ILE A 8 -18.15 -14.42 -17.61
CA ILE A 8 -19.01 -14.22 -16.44
C ILE A 8 -18.18 -13.92 -15.18
N CYS A 9 -17.12 -14.71 -14.93
CA CYS A 9 -16.24 -14.46 -13.77
C CYS A 9 -15.45 -13.15 -13.85
N ARG A 10 -15.24 -12.59 -15.06
CA ARG A 10 -14.55 -11.30 -15.25
C ARG A 10 -15.45 -10.13 -14.87
N GLU A 11 -16.77 -10.24 -15.02
CA GLU A 11 -17.73 -9.25 -14.54
C GLU A 11 -17.77 -9.20 -13.00
N ASP A 12 -17.59 -10.36 -12.34
CA ASP A 12 -17.51 -10.48 -10.88
C ASP A 12 -16.13 -10.13 -10.28
N LEU A 13 -15.15 -9.74 -11.12
CA LEU A 13 -13.77 -9.45 -10.69
C LEU A 13 -13.71 -8.45 -9.54
N HIS A 14 -14.54 -7.41 -9.60
CA HIS A 14 -14.64 -6.39 -8.56
C HIS A 14 -15.09 -7.00 -7.22
N LEU A 15 -16.06 -7.92 -7.25
CA LEU A 15 -16.58 -8.61 -6.06
C LEU A 15 -15.52 -9.50 -5.41
N PHE A 16 -14.69 -10.19 -6.21
CA PHE A 16 -13.55 -10.97 -5.69
C PHE A 16 -12.54 -10.09 -4.95
N LEU A 17 -12.26 -8.89 -5.49
CA LEU A 17 -11.30 -7.95 -4.91
C LEU A 17 -11.85 -7.32 -3.62
N GLU A 18 -13.11 -6.89 -3.61
CA GLU A 18 -13.77 -6.37 -2.41
C GLU A 18 -13.86 -7.40 -1.30
N ALA A 19 -14.26 -8.64 -1.63
CA ALA A 19 -14.29 -9.73 -0.67
C ALA A 19 -12.89 -10.07 -0.15
N GLY A 20 -11.86 -10.01 -1.01
CA GLY A 20 -10.46 -10.18 -0.62
C GLY A 20 -10.00 -9.13 0.39
N ILE A 21 -10.37 -7.86 0.19
CA ILE A 21 -10.08 -6.76 1.14
C ILE A 21 -10.82 -6.99 2.46
N MET A 22 -12.12 -7.29 2.43
CA MET A 22 -12.91 -7.55 3.65
C MET A 22 -12.35 -8.73 4.46
N LEU A 23 -11.90 -9.80 3.79
CA LEU A 23 -11.28 -10.94 4.46
C LEU A 23 -9.91 -10.59 5.06
N THR A 24 -9.16 -9.71 4.41
CA THR A 24 -7.90 -9.15 4.95
C THR A 24 -8.16 -8.41 6.27
N GLU A 25 -9.18 -7.56 6.30
CA GLU A 25 -9.57 -6.82 7.51
C GLU A 25 -10.01 -7.75 8.65
N ARG A 26 -10.58 -8.90 8.30
CA ARG A 26 -10.97 -9.96 9.25
C ARG A 26 -9.85 -10.97 9.58
N GLN A 27 -8.61 -10.73 9.13
CA GLN A 27 -7.45 -11.60 9.35
C GLN A 27 -7.66 -13.05 8.84
N ARG A 28 -8.49 -13.22 7.81
CA ARG A 28 -8.72 -14.51 7.13
C ARG A 28 -7.77 -14.66 5.94
N ASP A 29 -6.48 -14.66 6.25
CA ASP A 29 -5.39 -14.51 5.29
C ASP A 29 -5.43 -15.52 4.14
N ALA A 30 -5.63 -16.80 4.47
CA ALA A 30 -5.64 -17.86 3.46
C ALA A 30 -6.80 -17.73 2.46
N GLU A 31 -7.90 -17.11 2.86
CA GLU A 31 -9.05 -16.89 1.99
C GLU A 31 -8.91 -15.60 1.19
N ALA A 32 -8.42 -14.53 1.83
CA ALA A 32 -8.08 -13.28 1.15
C ALA A 32 -7.09 -13.53 0.01
N GLU A 33 -6.00 -14.26 0.29
CA GLU A 33 -4.98 -14.59 -0.71
C GLU A 33 -5.56 -15.38 -1.89
N LYS A 34 -6.45 -16.34 -1.65
CA LYS A 34 -7.12 -17.11 -2.71
C LYS A 34 -7.98 -16.22 -3.61
N LEU A 35 -8.75 -15.30 -3.04
CA LEU A 35 -9.62 -14.43 -3.84
C LEU A 35 -8.81 -13.43 -4.66
N ILE A 36 -7.79 -12.79 -4.05
CA ILE A 36 -6.92 -11.84 -4.76
C ILE A 36 -6.11 -12.56 -5.85
N THR A 37 -5.64 -13.79 -5.58
CA THR A 37 -4.96 -14.63 -6.60
C THR A 37 -5.90 -14.97 -7.75
N SER A 38 -7.14 -15.36 -7.46
CA SER A 38 -8.14 -15.65 -8.49
C SER A 38 -8.40 -14.43 -9.36
N ALA A 39 -8.57 -13.25 -8.76
CA ALA A 39 -8.72 -11.99 -9.48
C ALA A 39 -7.53 -11.70 -10.40
N LYS A 40 -6.30 -11.98 -9.93
CA LYS A 40 -5.09 -11.82 -10.76
C LYS A 40 -5.01 -12.79 -11.94
N ILE A 41 -5.50 -14.01 -11.78
CA ILE A 41 -5.58 -14.99 -12.88
C ILE A 41 -6.62 -14.55 -13.92
N LEU A 42 -7.76 -14.02 -13.47
CA LEU A 42 -8.84 -13.56 -14.35
C LEU A 42 -8.50 -12.26 -15.09
N ALA A 43 -7.70 -11.39 -14.48
CA ALA A 43 -7.27 -10.11 -15.06
C ALA A 43 -5.76 -9.87 -14.86
N PRO A 44 -4.89 -10.60 -15.59
CA PRO A 44 -3.43 -10.51 -15.40
C PRO A 44 -2.84 -9.14 -15.75
N ASP A 45 -3.51 -8.40 -16.64
CA ASP A 45 -3.06 -7.07 -17.06
C ASP A 45 -3.49 -5.96 -16.10
N SER A 46 -4.50 -6.21 -15.26
CA SER A 46 -5.00 -5.26 -14.27
C SER A 46 -3.98 -4.97 -13.18
N ILE A 47 -3.88 -3.70 -12.78
CA ILE A 47 -3.07 -3.29 -11.61
C ILE A 47 -3.77 -3.55 -10.27
N VAL A 48 -5.11 -3.73 -10.29
CA VAL A 48 -5.92 -3.76 -9.06
C VAL A 48 -5.58 -4.94 -8.14
N PRO A 49 -5.37 -6.18 -8.63
CA PRO A 49 -4.94 -7.26 -7.76
C PRO A 49 -3.59 -6.99 -7.06
N ASP A 50 -2.67 -6.29 -7.71
CA ASP A 50 -1.40 -5.90 -7.09
C ASP A 50 -1.58 -4.80 -6.03
N LEU A 51 -2.52 -3.85 -6.23
CA LEU A 51 -2.92 -2.92 -5.17
C LEU A 51 -3.48 -3.68 -3.95
N CYS A 52 -4.36 -4.65 -4.16
CA CYS A 52 -4.92 -5.48 -3.09
C CYS A 52 -3.84 -6.30 -2.36
N PHE A 53 -2.89 -6.91 -3.07
CA PHE A 53 -1.76 -7.60 -2.44
C PHE A 53 -0.84 -6.66 -1.67
N GLY A 54 -0.63 -5.44 -2.17
CA GLY A 54 0.09 -4.38 -1.46
C GLY A 54 -0.60 -4.06 -0.12
N HIS A 55 -1.92 -3.86 -0.16
CA HIS A 55 -2.72 -3.59 1.04
C HIS A 55 -2.70 -4.77 2.03
N PHE A 56 -2.85 -5.99 1.51
CA PHE A 56 -2.76 -7.22 2.29
C PHE A 56 -1.42 -7.32 3.05
N ALA A 57 -0.31 -7.07 2.37
CA ALA A 57 1.01 -7.06 3.02
C ALA A 57 1.16 -5.93 4.06
N MET A 58 0.57 -4.75 3.83
CA MET A 58 0.57 -3.65 4.79
C MET A 58 -0.16 -3.99 6.09
N GLN A 59 -1.31 -4.65 6.01
CA GLN A 59 -2.08 -5.09 7.18
C GLN A 59 -1.29 -6.08 8.05
N ARG A 60 -0.36 -6.82 7.44
CA ARG A 60 0.56 -7.74 8.12
C ARG A 60 1.88 -7.10 8.56
N MET A 61 2.00 -5.78 8.42
CA MET A 61 3.24 -5.01 8.64
C MET A 61 4.44 -5.50 7.82
N GLN A 62 4.19 -6.17 6.69
CA GLN A 62 5.20 -6.67 5.76
C GLN A 62 5.57 -5.58 4.74
N PHE A 63 6.07 -4.44 5.23
CA PHE A 63 6.26 -3.23 4.42
C PHE A 63 7.19 -3.44 3.20
N SER A 64 8.25 -4.23 3.33
CA SER A 64 9.14 -4.54 2.19
C SER A 64 8.43 -5.33 1.10
N ALA A 65 7.55 -6.28 1.48
CA ALA A 65 6.76 -7.05 0.52
C ALA A 65 5.70 -6.17 -0.15
N ALA A 66 5.03 -5.30 0.62
CA ALA A 66 4.08 -4.32 0.10
C ALA A 66 4.74 -3.42 -0.95
N ILE A 67 5.89 -2.82 -0.64
CA ILE A 67 6.64 -1.96 -1.58
C ILE A 67 7.01 -2.73 -2.86
N CYS A 68 7.48 -3.98 -2.74
CA CYS A 68 7.84 -4.81 -3.89
C CYS A 68 6.65 -5.00 -4.86
N VAL A 69 5.48 -5.33 -4.31
CA VAL A 69 4.26 -5.52 -5.12
C VAL A 69 3.76 -4.20 -5.70
N LEU A 70 3.70 -3.13 -4.90
CA LEU A 70 3.22 -1.82 -5.34
C LEU A 70 4.13 -1.19 -6.40
N ASN A 71 5.43 -1.48 -6.38
CA ASN A 71 6.34 -1.09 -7.45
C ASN A 71 6.00 -1.73 -8.79
N ARG A 72 5.27 -2.86 -8.84
CA ARG A 72 4.74 -3.39 -10.11
C ARG A 72 3.61 -2.54 -10.66
N VAL A 73 2.78 -1.98 -9.77
CA VAL A 73 1.75 -1.00 -10.15
C VAL A 73 2.43 0.25 -10.69
N LEU A 74 3.39 0.81 -9.95
CA LEU A 74 4.10 2.03 -10.35
C LEU A 74 4.97 1.86 -11.61
N LYS A 75 5.39 0.64 -11.94
CA LYS A 75 6.04 0.37 -13.24
C LYS A 75 5.09 0.50 -14.42
N LYS A 76 3.81 0.14 -14.23
CA LYS A 76 2.76 0.26 -15.26
C LYS A 76 2.19 1.68 -15.28
N GLU A 77 1.97 2.26 -14.10
CA GLU A 77 1.35 3.56 -13.89
C GLU A 77 2.17 4.39 -12.87
N PRO A 78 3.22 5.11 -13.34
CA PRO A 78 4.18 5.79 -12.47
C PRO A 78 3.60 6.84 -11.52
N GLU A 79 2.49 7.45 -11.89
CA GLU A 79 1.82 8.50 -11.11
C GLU A 79 0.51 8.01 -10.45
N HIS A 80 0.32 6.68 -10.31
CA HIS A 80 -0.90 6.14 -9.71
C HIS A 80 -1.00 6.55 -8.22
N PRO A 81 -1.96 7.42 -7.85
CA PRO A 81 -1.92 8.17 -6.60
C PRO A 81 -2.04 7.26 -5.37
N LEU A 82 -2.93 6.27 -5.41
CA LEU A 82 -3.10 5.29 -4.34
C LEU A 82 -1.84 4.44 -4.13
N ALA A 83 -1.15 4.04 -5.21
CA ALA A 83 0.04 3.21 -5.10
C ALA A 83 1.22 4.01 -4.51
N MET A 84 1.40 5.26 -4.98
CA MET A 84 2.38 6.18 -4.42
C MET A 84 2.12 6.43 -2.93
N ALA A 85 0.87 6.66 -2.53
CA ALA A 85 0.55 6.90 -1.13
C ALA A 85 0.77 5.65 -0.26
N MET A 86 0.42 4.45 -0.74
CA MET A 86 0.70 3.20 -0.02
C MET A 86 2.20 2.94 0.13
N VAL A 87 3.02 3.21 -0.90
CA VAL A 87 4.48 3.13 -0.82
C VAL A 87 5.03 4.18 0.15
N GLY A 88 4.55 5.43 0.05
CA GLY A 88 4.93 6.51 0.96
C GLY A 88 4.68 6.17 2.41
N LEU A 89 3.51 5.59 2.71
CA LEU A 89 3.18 5.09 4.04
C LEU A 89 4.13 3.97 4.49
N CYS A 90 4.39 2.97 3.65
CA CYS A 90 5.33 1.89 3.97
C CYS A 90 6.74 2.41 4.27
N LEU A 91 7.23 3.37 3.47
CA LEU A 91 8.53 4.01 3.68
C LEU A 91 8.56 4.87 4.95
N ALA A 92 7.44 5.50 5.30
CA ALA A 92 7.30 6.29 6.51
C ALA A 92 7.36 5.45 7.81
N PHE A 93 7.08 4.14 7.73
CA PHE A 93 7.20 3.25 8.89
C PHE A 93 8.64 2.86 9.25
N SER A 94 9.60 3.03 8.34
CA SER A 94 11.02 2.82 8.62
C SER A 94 11.71 4.15 8.96
N PRO A 95 12.47 4.25 10.08
CA PRO A 95 13.22 5.45 10.42
C PRO A 95 14.20 5.90 9.32
N GLN A 96 14.77 4.97 8.58
CA GLN A 96 15.78 5.24 7.55
C GLN A 96 15.16 5.88 6.29
N THR A 97 13.98 5.43 5.90
CA THR A 97 13.27 5.93 4.71
C THR A 97 12.16 6.92 5.04
N GLN A 98 12.05 7.32 6.31
CA GLN A 98 10.90 8.06 6.81
C GLN A 98 10.68 9.39 6.08
N LYS A 99 11.77 10.13 5.87
CA LYS A 99 11.74 11.42 5.20
C LYS A 99 11.20 11.28 3.77
N VAL A 100 11.70 10.30 3.03
CA VAL A 100 11.27 9.98 1.67
C VAL A 100 9.79 9.60 1.62
N GLY A 101 9.34 8.79 2.59
CA GLY A 101 7.94 8.41 2.70
C GLY A 101 7.00 9.60 2.91
N ARG A 102 7.40 10.56 3.76
CA ARG A 102 6.64 11.80 3.97
C ARG A 102 6.58 12.68 2.72
N GLU A 103 7.72 12.93 2.09
CA GLU A 103 7.79 13.74 0.87
C GLU A 103 6.92 13.14 -0.24
N MET A 104 6.90 11.81 -0.35
CA MET A 104 6.02 11.12 -1.29
C MET A 104 4.54 11.34 -0.97
N LEU A 105 4.12 11.19 0.30
CA LEU A 105 2.74 11.43 0.73
C LEU A 105 2.30 12.88 0.48
N GLU A 106 3.15 13.85 0.78
CA GLU A 106 2.91 15.29 0.50
C GLU A 106 2.74 15.52 -1.01
N SER A 107 3.63 14.94 -1.83
CA SER A 107 3.52 15.07 -3.29
C SER A 107 2.23 14.48 -3.86
N VAL A 108 1.68 13.42 -3.25
CA VAL A 108 0.40 12.84 -3.66
C VAL A 108 -0.74 13.78 -3.27
N GLN A 109 -0.71 14.35 -2.06
CA GLN A 109 -1.74 15.30 -1.60
C GLN A 109 -1.85 16.54 -2.48
N GLU A 110 -0.74 17.02 -3.04
CA GLU A 110 -0.73 18.17 -3.94
C GLU A 110 -1.30 17.87 -5.33
N LYS A 111 -1.30 16.60 -5.74
CA LYS A 111 -1.59 16.18 -7.11
C LYS A 111 -2.91 15.44 -7.30
N THR A 112 -3.48 14.88 -6.23
CA THR A 112 -4.69 14.06 -6.31
C THR A 112 -5.92 14.81 -5.81
N ASP A 113 -7.03 14.68 -6.55
CA ASP A 113 -8.36 15.12 -6.11
C ASP A 113 -9.19 13.98 -5.49
N ASP A 114 -8.63 12.75 -5.49
CA ASP A 114 -9.28 11.57 -4.92
C ASP A 114 -9.37 11.69 -3.39
N ARG A 115 -10.60 11.79 -2.88
CA ARG A 115 -10.89 11.98 -1.46
C ARG A 115 -10.40 10.83 -0.58
N ASP A 116 -10.46 9.60 -1.07
CA ASP A 116 -10.05 8.43 -0.29
C ASP A 116 -8.54 8.37 -0.18
N VAL A 117 -7.83 8.70 -1.27
CA VAL A 117 -6.36 8.83 -1.25
C VAL A 117 -5.94 9.98 -0.33
N LEU A 118 -6.59 11.15 -0.43
CA LEU A 118 -6.30 12.29 0.46
C LEU A 118 -6.48 11.91 1.93
N ARG A 119 -7.60 11.27 2.28
CA ARG A 119 -7.89 10.80 3.64
C ARG A 119 -6.82 9.82 4.14
N MET A 120 -6.38 8.89 3.29
CA MET A 120 -5.30 7.97 3.66
C MET A 120 -3.98 8.72 3.93
N CYS A 121 -3.61 9.69 3.09
CA CYS A 121 -2.41 10.50 3.31
C CYS A 121 -2.49 11.34 4.60
N GLU A 122 -3.66 11.89 4.92
CA GLU A 122 -3.90 12.61 6.18
C GLU A 122 -3.77 11.70 7.40
N MET A 123 -4.37 10.51 7.35
CA MET A 123 -4.25 9.50 8.41
C MET A 123 -2.80 9.08 8.60
N ALA A 124 -2.08 8.80 7.51
CA ALA A 124 -0.65 8.51 7.52
C ALA A 124 0.15 9.63 8.19
N SER A 125 -0.07 10.87 7.78
CA SER A 125 0.60 12.06 8.33
C SER A 125 0.31 12.26 9.82
N ALA A 126 -0.92 12.03 10.26
CA ALA A 126 -1.30 12.09 11.66
C ALA A 126 -0.57 11.02 12.48
N TRP A 127 -0.52 9.78 12.00
CA TRP A 127 0.20 8.68 12.67
C TRP A 127 1.69 8.95 12.79
N ILE A 128 2.33 9.44 11.72
CA ILE A 128 3.76 9.78 11.72
C ILE A 128 4.08 10.86 12.78
N LYS A 129 3.18 11.83 12.98
CA LYS A 129 3.34 12.91 13.97
C LYS A 129 3.09 12.45 15.41
N THR A 130 2.11 11.58 15.63
CA THR A 130 1.70 11.16 16.98
C THR A 130 2.56 10.03 17.53
N ASP A 131 3.06 9.14 16.68
CA ASP A 131 3.82 7.97 17.12
C ASP A 131 5.23 8.34 17.59
N ASN A 132 5.48 8.07 18.88
CA ASN A 132 6.73 8.39 19.56
C ASN A 132 7.95 7.62 19.02
N ARG A 133 7.75 6.51 18.29
CA ARG A 133 8.84 5.81 17.58
C ARG A 133 9.52 6.71 16.56
N PHE A 134 8.78 7.68 16.01
CA PHE A 134 9.26 8.63 15.02
C PHE A 134 9.85 9.92 15.60
N LYS A 135 9.57 10.22 16.88
CA LYS A 135 10.12 11.40 17.59
C LYS A 135 11.55 11.19 18.11
N LYS A 136 11.96 9.94 18.35
CA LYS A 136 13.28 9.58 18.91
C LYS A 136 14.41 9.45 17.88
N SER A 137 14.38 10.13 16.73
CA SER A 137 15.54 10.15 15.82
C SER A 137 16.56 11.26 16.12
N LYS A 138 16.30 12.12 17.12
CA LYS A 138 17.31 13.06 17.64
C LYS A 138 17.93 12.51 18.93
N SER A 139 19.26 12.37 18.88
CA SER A 139 20.19 12.15 19.99
C SER A 139 20.38 10.71 20.46
N ILE A 140 21.20 9.96 19.72
CA ILE A 140 22.16 9.04 20.34
C ILE A 140 23.56 9.50 19.90
N LEU A 141 24.20 10.27 20.79
CA LEU A 141 25.64 10.35 21.00
C LEU A 141 26.51 10.72 19.79
N ILE A 142 26.70 12.03 19.57
CA ILE A 142 28.06 12.52 19.24
C ILE A 142 28.68 12.86 20.60
N PRO A 143 29.63 12.08 21.15
CA PRO A 143 30.41 12.55 22.27
C PRO A 143 31.17 13.78 21.81
N GLY A 144 31.01 14.89 22.54
CA GLY A 144 31.74 16.11 22.30
C GLY A 144 33.24 15.80 22.22
N SER A 145 33.83 16.17 21.09
CA SER A 145 35.25 16.45 20.99
C SER A 145 35.51 17.72 21.81
N GLU A 146 35.72 17.56 23.11
CA GLU A 146 36.39 18.59 23.91
C GLU A 146 37.86 18.21 24.05
N LYS A 147 38.68 19.24 23.80
CA LYS A 147 40.12 19.24 23.62
C LYS A 147 40.88 19.00 24.91
#